data_AF-A0A8H3UJE3-F1
#
_entry.id   AF-A0A8H3UJE3-F1
#
_cell.length_a   1.000
_cell.length_b   1.000
_cell.length_c   1.000
_cell.angle_alpha   90.00
_cell.angle_beta   90.00
_cell.angle_gamma   90.00
#
_symmetry.space_group_name_H-M   'P 1'
#
loop_
_entity.id
_entity.type
_entity.pdbx_description
1 polymer ?
#
loop_
_entity_poly.entity_id
_entity_poly.type
_entity_poly.pdbx_seq_one_letter_code
_entity_poly.pdbx_strand_id
1 'polypeptide(L)'
;MAKNPLEALRAGLGEILQSGAYSDLIVQDKEGRVHKVHKAIVCAHSKFFQKACEPGKFKEGEESAISLIIGDSITISFLLEFLYTLDYGSHPIGGQTGAPLLVHVRLYIAADFYDIPKLKEVAATRFQYSLNDSSLTGNEFPSAVEDIYNNIPSSDRVLRDIALQFIMDNDSACLETLPDNSGLTITDVMVKVPDLGKELAMRVLAELNRLKPMKKAADRWNCQGFRKVQCQTPTCFHIWADARVIIPDGTPCPKCWVPKNDWDSYQVE
;
A
#
# COMPACT_ATOMS: atom_id res chain seq x y z
N MET A 1 -27.70 -1.89 28.47
CA MET A 1 -27.65 -2.74 27.27
C MET A 1 -26.68 -3.88 27.55
N ALA A 2 -27.03 -5.13 27.27
CA ALA A 2 -26.10 -6.24 27.43
C ALA A 2 -24.94 -6.07 26.45
N LYS A 3 -23.69 -6.05 26.95
CA LYS A 3 -22.49 -6.04 26.07
C LYS A 3 -22.56 -7.24 25.14
N ASN A 4 -22.19 -7.06 23.87
CA ASN A 4 -22.11 -8.16 22.92
C ASN A 4 -21.21 -9.27 23.52
N PRO A 5 -21.54 -10.57 23.41
CA PRO A 5 -20.71 -11.66 23.94
C PRO A 5 -19.22 -11.55 23.54
N LEU A 6 -18.93 -11.10 22.32
CA LEU A 6 -17.57 -10.88 21.85
C LEU A 6 -16.89 -9.71 22.58
N GLU A 7 -17.60 -8.62 22.84
CA GLU A 7 -17.06 -7.48 23.59
C GLU A 7 -16.81 -7.84 25.06
N ALA A 8 -17.70 -8.64 25.66
CA ALA A 8 -17.49 -9.15 27.00
C ALA A 8 -16.24 -10.05 27.09
N LEU A 9 -16.05 -10.93 26.09
CA LEU A 9 -14.84 -11.75 25.99
C LEU A 9 -13.58 -10.88 25.83
N ARG A 10 -13.57 -9.92 24.89
CA ARG A 10 -12.44 -9.02 24.65
C ARG A 10 -12.08 -8.22 25.90
N ALA A 11 -13.08 -7.72 26.62
CA ALA A 11 -12.88 -6.99 27.87
C ALA A 11 -12.25 -7.88 28.96
N GLY A 12 -12.76 -9.10 29.15
CA GLY A 12 -12.21 -10.04 30.11
C GLY A 12 -10.77 -10.47 29.78
N LEU A 13 -10.47 -10.72 28.50
CA LEU A 13 -9.11 -11.01 28.05
C LEU A 13 -8.17 -9.80 28.22
N GLY A 14 -8.64 -8.59 27.94
CA GLY A 14 -7.89 -7.37 28.20
C GLY A 14 -7.55 -7.19 29.69
N GLU A 15 -8.50 -7.48 30.59
CA GLU A 15 -8.32 -7.37 32.04
C GLU A 15 -7.28 -8.37 32.58
N ILE A 16 -7.28 -9.62 32.09
CA ILE A 16 -6.25 -10.60 32.50
C ILE A 16 -4.86 -10.23 31.97
N LEU A 17 -4.76 -9.60 30.79
CA LEU A 17 -3.49 -9.07 30.29
C LEU A 17 -2.96 -7.95 31.19
N GLN A 18 -3.83 -7.02 31.60
CA GLN A 18 -3.46 -5.90 32.45
C GLN A 18 -3.08 -6.32 33.87
N SER A 19 -3.86 -7.22 34.47
CA SER A 19 -3.61 -7.71 35.84
C SER A 19 -2.47 -8.73 35.90
N GLY A 20 -2.23 -9.48 34.82
CA GLY A 20 -1.32 -10.62 34.80
C GLY A 20 -1.81 -11.81 35.66
N ALA A 21 -3.09 -11.83 36.03
CA ALA A 21 -3.67 -12.92 36.81
C ALA A 21 -3.62 -14.22 36.00
N TYR A 22 -3.13 -15.31 36.61
CA TYR A 22 -2.98 -16.64 35.99
C TYR A 22 -1.96 -16.74 34.84
N SER A 23 -1.07 -15.75 34.71
CA SER A 23 0.01 -15.79 33.72
C SER A 23 0.96 -16.97 33.99
N ASP A 24 1.35 -17.67 32.93
CA ASP A 24 2.27 -18.81 32.93
C ASP A 24 3.50 -18.55 32.03
N LEU A 25 3.66 -17.32 31.53
CA LEU A 25 4.78 -16.87 30.71
C LEU A 25 5.13 -15.41 31.02
N ILE A 26 6.41 -15.12 31.09
CA ILE A 26 6.95 -13.77 31.18
C ILE A 26 7.56 -13.39 29.84
N VAL A 27 7.22 -12.20 29.35
CA VAL A 27 7.79 -11.64 28.14
C VAL A 27 8.46 -10.31 28.48
N GLN A 28 9.72 -10.14 28.09
CA GLN A 28 10.46 -8.91 28.31
C GLN A 28 10.78 -8.26 26.97
N ASP A 29 10.48 -6.97 26.81
CA ASP A 29 10.90 -6.24 25.63
C ASP A 29 12.37 -5.79 25.70
N LYS A 30 12.90 -5.30 24.57
CA LYS A 30 14.28 -4.82 24.46
C LYS A 30 14.60 -3.62 25.37
N GLU A 31 13.59 -2.90 25.86
CA GLU A 31 13.72 -1.75 26.77
C GLU A 31 13.65 -2.18 28.24
N GLY A 32 13.46 -3.48 28.50
CA GLY A 32 13.44 -4.07 29.83
C GLY A 32 12.07 -4.06 30.50
N ARG A 33 11.00 -3.66 29.79
CA ARG A 33 9.64 -3.75 30.33
C ARG A 33 9.21 -5.21 30.33
N VAL A 34 8.64 -5.64 31.45
CA VAL A 34 8.22 -7.01 31.68
C VAL A 34 6.69 -7.10 31.59
N HIS A 35 6.22 -8.07 30.82
CA HIS A 35 4.82 -8.37 30.57
C HIS A 35 4.50 -9.79 31.04
N LYS A 36 3.47 -9.92 31.87
CA LYS A 36 2.92 -11.21 32.30
C LYS A 36 1.85 -11.63 31.30
N VAL A 37 2.04 -12.77 30.65
CA VAL A 37 1.17 -13.24 29.56
C VAL A 37 0.84 -14.73 29.71
N HIS A 38 -0.08 -15.21 28.87
CA HIS A 38 -0.62 -16.56 28.92
C HIS A 38 -0.21 -17.34 27.67
N LYS A 39 0.50 -18.47 27.83
CA LYS A 39 0.95 -19.35 26.74
C LYS A 39 -0.21 -19.74 25.84
N ALA A 40 -1.35 -20.12 26.44
CA ALA A 40 -2.54 -20.53 25.72
C ALA A 40 -3.05 -19.47 24.72
N ILE A 41 -2.90 -18.18 25.05
CA ILE A 41 -3.34 -17.07 24.20
C ILE A 41 -2.27 -16.75 23.17
N VAL A 42 -1.03 -16.48 23.60
CA VAL A 42 0.01 -16.03 22.66
C VAL A 42 0.40 -17.12 21.65
N CYS A 43 0.42 -18.38 22.05
CA CYS A 43 0.74 -19.51 21.15
C CYS A 43 -0.40 -19.82 20.17
N ALA A 44 -1.66 -19.49 20.51
CA ALA A 44 -2.79 -19.68 19.59
C ALA A 44 -2.73 -18.73 18.39
N HIS A 45 -2.07 -17.58 18.56
CA HIS A 45 -1.99 -16.51 17.55
C HIS A 45 -0.63 -16.38 16.88
N SER A 46 0.41 -17.04 17.40
CA SER A 46 1.79 -16.89 16.92
C SER A 46 2.53 -18.22 16.90
N LYS A 47 3.05 -18.57 15.72
CA LYS A 47 3.93 -19.74 15.60
C LYS A 47 5.31 -19.50 16.22
N PHE A 48 5.76 -18.25 16.30
CA PHE A 48 6.97 -17.90 17.04
C PHE A 48 6.81 -18.27 18.51
N PHE A 49 5.74 -17.80 19.18
CA PHE A 49 5.48 -18.13 20.59
C PHE A 49 5.22 -19.62 20.78
N GLN A 50 4.51 -20.27 19.86
CA GLN A 50 4.30 -21.73 19.89
C GLN A 50 5.62 -22.50 19.91
N LYS A 51 6.57 -22.14 19.04
CA LYS A 51 7.89 -22.79 18.99
C LYS A 51 8.73 -22.45 20.21
N ALA A 52 8.76 -21.18 20.63
CA ALA A 52 9.54 -20.72 21.77
C ALA A 52 9.06 -21.37 23.10
N CYS A 53 7.75 -21.57 23.25
CA CYS A 53 7.17 -22.20 24.43
C CYS A 53 7.15 -23.74 24.37
N GLU A 54 7.68 -24.35 23.30
CA GLU A 54 7.65 -25.81 23.13
C GLU A 54 8.62 -26.49 24.11
N PRO A 55 8.12 -27.37 25.01
CA PRO A 55 8.97 -28.00 26.02
C PRO A 55 10.12 -28.80 25.41
N GLY A 56 11.31 -28.69 26.00
CA GLY A 56 12.48 -29.48 25.62
C GLY A 56 13.13 -29.12 24.27
N LYS A 57 12.64 -28.07 23.59
CA LYS A 57 13.29 -27.55 22.37
C LYS A 57 14.12 -26.30 22.61
N PHE A 58 13.64 -25.43 23.48
CA PHE A 58 14.24 -24.13 23.78
C PHE A 58 14.21 -23.87 25.28
N LYS A 59 15.16 -23.07 25.78
CA LYS A 59 15.26 -22.75 27.21
C LYS A 59 14.01 -22.02 27.70
N GLU A 60 13.43 -21.20 26.83
CA GLU A 60 12.23 -20.42 27.03
C GLU A 60 11.01 -21.29 27.38
N GLY A 61 10.93 -22.51 26.84
CA GLY A 61 9.88 -23.48 27.17
C GLY A 61 9.96 -23.98 28.61
N GLU A 62 11.17 -24.06 29.17
CA GLU A 62 11.43 -24.48 30.56
C GLU A 62 11.39 -23.29 31.52
N GLU A 63 12.07 -22.20 31.18
CA GLU A 63 12.17 -20.98 31.99
C GLU A 63 10.87 -20.18 32.02
N SER A 64 9.96 -20.41 31.05
CA SER A 64 8.72 -19.65 30.89
C SER A 64 8.99 -18.14 30.84
N ALA A 65 10.07 -17.76 30.16
CA ALA A 65 10.52 -16.40 29.95
C ALA A 65 11.00 -16.23 28.50
N ILE A 66 10.60 -15.16 27.83
CA ILE A 66 11.00 -14.84 26.44
C ILE A 66 11.45 -13.38 26.36
N SER A 67 12.60 -13.15 25.74
CA SER A 67 13.09 -11.81 25.41
C SER A 67 12.74 -11.43 23.97
N LEU A 68 11.97 -10.37 23.79
CA LEU A 68 11.56 -9.84 22.49
C LEU A 68 12.56 -8.79 21.99
N ILE A 69 13.14 -9.04 20.81
CA ILE A 69 14.18 -8.20 20.21
C ILE A 69 13.70 -7.18 19.17
N ILE A 70 12.52 -7.36 18.57
CA ILE A 70 11.94 -6.49 17.54
C ILE A 70 10.76 -5.72 18.13
N GLY A 71 10.68 -4.42 17.86
CA GLY A 71 9.66 -3.52 18.40
C GLY A 71 10.12 -2.79 19.68
N ASP A 72 9.68 -1.54 19.82
CA ASP A 72 9.81 -0.76 21.06
C ASP A 72 8.70 -1.14 22.07
N SER A 73 8.78 -0.60 23.29
CA SER A 73 7.77 -0.87 24.34
C SER A 73 6.34 -0.66 23.86
N ILE A 74 6.11 0.37 23.03
CA ILE A 74 4.78 0.73 22.51
C ILE A 74 4.30 -0.34 21.54
N THR A 75 5.16 -0.73 20.59
CA THR A 75 4.91 -1.76 19.59
C THR A 75 4.61 -3.11 20.27
N ILE A 76 5.40 -3.50 21.27
CA ILE A 76 5.17 -4.75 22.01
C ILE A 76 3.87 -4.68 22.81
N SER A 77 3.57 -3.54 23.44
CA SER A 77 2.32 -3.36 24.17
C SER A 77 1.10 -3.51 23.26
N PHE A 78 1.12 -2.91 22.07
CA PHE A 78 0.04 -3.05 21.08
C PHE A 78 -0.03 -4.44 20.45
N LEU A 79 1.11 -5.08 20.22
CA LEU A 79 1.15 -6.47 19.77
C LEU A 79 0.44 -7.36 20.80
N LEU A 80 0.79 -7.23 22.08
CA LEU A 80 0.15 -8.01 23.15
C LEU A 80 -1.33 -7.64 23.32
N GLU A 81 -1.71 -6.36 23.25
CA GLU A 81 -3.12 -5.94 23.26
C GLU A 81 -3.91 -6.65 22.14
N PHE A 82 -3.34 -6.74 20.94
CA PHE A 82 -3.96 -7.44 19.82
C PHE A 82 -4.14 -8.93 20.06
N LEU A 83 -3.17 -9.61 20.67
CA LEU A 83 -3.28 -11.03 20.96
C LEU A 83 -4.45 -11.38 21.89
N TYR A 84 -4.88 -10.44 22.75
CA TYR A 84 -5.95 -10.66 23.71
C TYR A 84 -7.28 -10.07 23.24
N THR A 85 -7.23 -8.94 22.55
CA THR A 85 -8.43 -8.16 22.23
C THR A 85 -8.73 -8.14 20.75
N LEU A 86 -7.89 -8.70 19.88
CA LEU A 86 -8.00 -8.60 18.41
C LEU A 86 -8.04 -7.15 17.91
N ASP A 87 -7.54 -6.23 18.74
CA ASP A 87 -7.43 -4.79 18.50
C ASP A 87 -6.14 -4.24 19.13
N TYR A 88 -5.75 -3.05 18.73
CA TYR A 88 -4.71 -2.30 19.44
C TYR A 88 -4.98 -0.81 19.41
N GLY A 89 -4.45 -0.07 20.38
CA GLY A 89 -4.63 1.37 20.48
C GLY A 89 -6.03 1.79 20.93
N SER A 90 -6.87 0.82 21.35
CA SER A 90 -8.17 1.08 21.96
C SER A 90 -8.02 1.45 23.44
N HIS A 91 -6.96 0.94 24.10
CA HIS A 91 -6.63 1.28 25.47
C HIS A 91 -5.30 2.03 25.50
N PRO A 92 -5.22 3.19 26.17
CA PRO A 92 -3.96 3.90 26.34
C PRO A 92 -3.07 3.10 27.30
N ILE A 93 -2.23 2.21 26.77
CA ILE A 93 -1.18 1.57 27.55
C ILE A 93 -0.07 2.61 27.75
N GLY A 94 -0.09 3.29 28.89
CA GLY A 94 0.98 4.21 29.32
C GLY A 94 0.89 5.64 28.79
N GLY A 95 -0.28 6.12 28.37
CA GLY A 95 -0.53 7.54 28.05
C GLY A 95 0.25 8.11 26.85
N GLN A 96 0.94 7.25 26.08
CA GLN A 96 1.68 7.67 24.89
C GLN A 96 0.91 7.27 23.63
N THR A 97 0.33 8.26 22.96
CA THR A 97 -0.08 8.15 21.56
C THR A 97 1.16 8.44 20.72
N GLY A 98 1.87 7.38 20.28
CA GLY A 98 2.94 7.54 19.31
C GLY A 98 2.42 8.13 17.98
N ALA A 99 3.33 8.56 17.10
CA ALA A 99 3.01 8.94 15.72
C ALA A 99 2.16 7.82 15.06
N PRO A 100 0.87 8.05 14.77
CA PRO A 100 -0.07 6.96 14.46
C PRO A 100 0.39 6.09 13.30
N LEU A 101 0.97 6.72 12.29
CA LEU A 101 1.42 6.06 11.08
C LEU A 101 2.65 5.17 11.30
N LEU A 102 3.65 5.68 12.04
CA LEU A 102 4.89 4.96 12.33
C LEU A 102 4.64 3.74 13.22
N VAL A 103 3.69 3.85 14.15
CA VAL A 103 3.25 2.72 14.98
C VAL A 103 2.76 1.57 14.11
N HIS A 104 1.97 1.85 13.07
CA HIS A 104 1.46 0.80 12.18
C HIS A 104 2.58 0.11 11.39
N VAL A 105 3.59 0.86 10.92
CA VAL A 105 4.77 0.29 10.24
C VAL A 105 5.57 -0.61 11.19
N ARG A 106 5.87 -0.13 12.40
CA ARG A 106 6.62 -0.91 13.40
C ARG A 106 5.89 -2.17 13.83
N LEU A 107 4.57 -2.08 13.98
CA LEU A 107 3.72 -3.21 14.31
C LEU A 107 3.64 -4.23 13.17
N TYR A 108 3.62 -3.76 11.91
CA TYR A 108 3.69 -4.63 10.73
C TYR A 108 5.00 -5.44 10.72
N ILE A 109 6.14 -4.77 10.98
CA ILE A 109 7.46 -5.42 11.05
C ILE A 109 7.51 -6.43 12.20
N ALA A 110 7.05 -6.04 13.40
CA ALA A 110 7.02 -6.93 14.55
C ALA A 110 6.08 -8.14 14.32
N ALA A 111 4.91 -7.92 13.72
CA ALA A 111 3.95 -8.97 13.42
C ALA A 111 4.50 -9.99 12.41
N ASP A 112 5.27 -9.55 11.41
CA ASP A 112 5.96 -10.45 10.50
C ASP A 112 7.03 -11.28 11.24
N PHE A 113 7.87 -10.61 12.02
CA PHE A 113 8.95 -11.27 12.76
C PHE A 113 8.45 -12.30 13.78
N TYR A 114 7.39 -11.96 14.52
CA TYR A 114 6.77 -12.84 15.51
C TYR A 114 5.70 -13.77 14.93
N ASP A 115 5.60 -13.87 13.60
CA ASP A 115 4.68 -14.75 12.88
C ASP A 115 3.23 -14.64 13.41
N ILE A 116 2.69 -13.42 13.35
CA ILE A 116 1.31 -13.05 13.69
C ILE A 116 0.60 -12.49 12.44
N PRO A 117 0.20 -13.34 11.47
CA PRO A 117 -0.28 -12.88 10.17
C PRO A 117 -1.48 -11.93 10.25
N LYS A 118 -2.40 -12.19 11.20
CA LYS A 118 -3.60 -11.36 11.33
C LYS A 118 -3.30 -9.94 11.82
N LEU A 119 -2.29 -9.78 12.68
CA LEU A 119 -1.83 -8.47 13.13
C LEU A 119 -1.16 -7.72 11.98
N LYS A 120 -0.36 -8.42 11.17
CA LYS A 120 0.29 -7.86 9.98
C LYS A 120 -0.75 -7.28 9.00
N GLU A 121 -1.82 -8.03 8.73
CA GLU A 121 -2.95 -7.55 7.90
C GLU A 121 -3.63 -6.30 8.48
N VAL A 122 -3.95 -6.32 9.78
CA VAL A 122 -4.62 -5.21 10.46
C VAL A 122 -3.74 -3.97 10.50
N ALA A 123 -2.44 -4.13 10.74
CA ALA A 123 -1.47 -3.04 10.72
C ALA A 123 -1.37 -2.37 9.35
N ALA A 124 -1.32 -3.15 8.27
CA ALA A 124 -1.35 -2.60 6.90
C ALA A 124 -2.65 -1.86 6.57
N THR A 125 -3.78 -2.46 6.98
CA THR A 125 -5.11 -1.86 6.80
C THR A 125 -5.20 -0.51 7.52
N ARG A 126 -4.75 -0.45 8.77
CA ARG A 126 -4.76 0.79 9.56
C ARG A 126 -3.76 1.81 9.06
N PHE A 127 -2.58 1.39 8.61
CA PHE A 127 -1.64 2.27 7.92
C PHE A 127 -2.32 2.97 6.74
N GLN A 128 -3.00 2.23 5.88
CA GLN A 128 -3.73 2.80 4.74
C GLN A 128 -4.86 3.74 5.16
N TYR A 129 -5.63 3.40 6.20
CA TYR A 129 -6.68 4.31 6.71
C TYR A 129 -6.10 5.59 7.29
N SER A 130 -5.04 5.50 8.09
CA SER A 130 -4.37 6.66 8.70
C SER A 130 -3.73 7.58 7.66
N LEU A 131 -3.35 7.07 6.47
CA LEU A 131 -2.90 7.92 5.36
C LEU A 131 -3.99 8.86 4.84
N ASN A 132 -5.26 8.45 4.92
CA ASN A 132 -6.40 9.25 4.47
C ASN A 132 -6.94 10.18 5.57
N ASP A 133 -6.34 10.17 6.76
CA ASP A 133 -6.72 11.06 7.85
C ASP A 133 -6.05 12.43 7.68
N SER A 134 -6.84 13.48 7.86
CA SER A 134 -6.40 14.88 7.81
C SER A 134 -5.43 15.30 8.92
N SER A 135 -5.19 14.44 9.92
CA SER A 135 -4.37 14.75 11.10
C SER A 135 -2.88 14.48 10.94
N LEU A 136 -2.41 14.02 9.77
CA LEU A 136 -1.00 13.69 9.57
C LEU A 136 -0.11 14.92 9.72
N THR A 137 0.97 14.77 10.49
CA THR A 137 2.01 15.81 10.53
C THR A 137 2.90 15.71 9.29
N GLY A 138 3.54 16.81 8.91
CA GLY A 138 4.33 16.87 7.67
C GLY A 138 5.50 15.89 7.60
N ASN A 139 6.05 15.43 8.73
CA ASN A 139 7.18 14.49 8.77
C ASN A 139 6.78 13.04 9.05
N GLU A 140 5.55 12.77 9.48
CA GLU A 140 5.09 11.42 9.82
C GLU A 140 5.13 10.46 8.63
N PHE A 141 4.60 10.91 7.49
CA PHE A 141 4.60 10.09 6.28
C PHE A 141 6.01 9.82 5.74
N PRO A 142 6.89 10.83 5.54
CA PRO A 142 8.28 10.61 5.15
C PRO A 142 9.03 9.65 6.07
N SER A 143 8.91 9.82 7.40
CA SER A 143 9.57 8.91 8.35
C SER A 143 9.04 7.48 8.26
N ALA A 144 7.73 7.29 8.05
CA ALA A 144 7.15 5.96 7.86
C ALA A 144 7.65 5.30 6.56
N VAL A 145 7.77 6.06 5.46
CA VAL A 145 8.32 5.55 4.19
C VAL A 145 9.78 5.15 4.35
N GLU A 146 10.59 5.97 5.03
CA GLU A 146 11.98 5.63 5.34
C GLU A 146 12.07 4.30 6.12
N ASP A 147 11.24 4.12 7.15
CA ASP A 147 11.20 2.87 7.93
C ASP A 147 10.76 1.66 7.09
N ILE A 148 9.77 1.82 6.20
CA ILE A 148 9.30 0.75 5.30
C ILE A 148 10.44 0.26 4.42
N TYR A 149 11.17 1.17 3.76
CA TYR A 149 12.20 0.75 2.80
C TYR A 149 13.45 0.20 3.48
N ASN A 150 13.77 0.66 4.68
CA ASN A 150 14.97 0.20 5.41
C ASN A 150 14.76 -1.14 6.15
N ASN A 151 13.54 -1.43 6.62
CA ASN A 151 13.30 -2.56 7.52
C ASN A 151 12.42 -3.66 6.92
N ILE A 152 11.77 -3.43 5.78
CA ILE A 152 10.91 -4.43 5.13
C ILE A 152 11.57 -4.92 3.83
N PRO A 153 11.78 -6.25 3.66
CA PRO A 153 12.37 -6.81 2.44
C PRO A 153 11.59 -6.40 1.19
N SER A 154 12.30 -6.21 0.07
CA SER A 154 11.67 -5.80 -1.21
C SER A 154 10.69 -6.82 -1.80
N SER A 155 10.73 -8.08 -1.34
CA SER A 155 9.72 -9.09 -1.69
C SER A 155 8.37 -8.87 -0.99
N ASP A 156 8.36 -8.19 0.16
CA ASP A 156 7.14 -7.79 0.83
C ASP A 156 6.69 -6.41 0.33
N ARG A 157 5.64 -6.44 -0.50
CA ARG A 157 5.21 -5.31 -1.31
C ARG A 157 4.05 -4.53 -0.71
N VAL A 158 3.40 -5.03 0.34
CA VAL A 158 2.11 -4.49 0.81
C VAL A 158 2.23 -3.01 1.20
N LEU A 159 3.10 -2.69 2.17
CA LEU A 159 3.26 -1.30 2.62
C LEU A 159 3.94 -0.41 1.57
N ARG A 160 4.87 -0.96 0.78
CA ARG A 160 5.53 -0.22 -0.32
C ARG A 160 4.52 0.21 -1.37
N ASP A 161 3.63 -0.69 -1.79
CA ASP A 161 2.63 -0.40 -2.81
C ASP A 161 1.58 0.59 -2.32
N ILE A 162 1.20 0.53 -1.03
CA ILE A 162 0.32 1.53 -0.41
C ILE A 162 1.00 2.91 -0.40
N ALA A 163 2.27 2.99 0.05
CA ALA A 163 3.02 4.23 0.09
C ALA A 163 3.23 4.85 -1.31
N LEU A 164 3.63 4.04 -2.29
CA LEU A 164 3.80 4.48 -3.67
C LEU A 164 2.48 4.98 -4.26
N GLN A 165 1.37 4.28 -4.01
CA GLN A 165 0.06 4.71 -4.48
C GLN A 165 -0.34 6.05 -3.85
N PHE A 166 -0.14 6.21 -2.55
CA PHE A 166 -0.42 7.46 -1.85
C PHE A 166 0.41 8.65 -2.40
N ILE A 167 1.70 8.43 -2.70
CA ILE A 167 2.55 9.45 -3.33
C ILE A 167 2.01 9.82 -4.72
N MET A 168 1.56 8.84 -5.51
CA MET A 168 1.00 9.10 -6.84
C MET A 168 -0.32 9.85 -6.78
N ASP A 169 -1.16 9.57 -5.78
CA ASP A 169 -2.46 10.21 -5.62
C ASP A 169 -2.34 11.63 -5.03
N ASN A 170 -1.20 11.95 -4.39
CA ASN A 170 -0.93 13.22 -3.72
C ASN A 170 0.43 13.82 -4.14
N ASP A 171 0.75 13.73 -5.43
CA ASP A 171 2.08 14.05 -5.98
C ASP A 171 2.51 15.49 -5.68
N SER A 172 1.63 16.48 -5.86
CA SER A 172 1.92 17.88 -5.56
C SER A 172 2.25 18.09 -4.08
N ALA A 173 1.50 17.46 -3.18
CA ALA A 173 1.73 17.59 -1.73
C ALA A 173 2.99 16.85 -1.26
N CYS A 174 3.34 15.72 -1.90
CA CYS A 174 4.48 14.90 -1.51
C CYS A 174 5.81 15.36 -2.11
N LEU A 175 5.79 15.91 -3.33
CA LEU A 175 7.00 16.17 -4.12
C LEU A 175 7.36 17.66 -4.23
N GLU A 176 6.44 18.58 -3.98
CA GLU A 176 6.76 20.01 -3.96
C GLU A 176 7.37 20.41 -2.62
N THR A 177 8.69 20.60 -2.60
CA THR A 177 9.41 21.08 -1.41
C THR A 177 9.28 22.60 -1.29
N LEU A 178 8.56 23.10 -0.28
CA LEU A 178 8.60 24.51 0.08
C LEU A 178 9.92 24.84 0.85
N PRO A 179 10.54 26.01 0.61
CA PRO A 179 11.85 26.36 1.18
C PRO A 179 11.94 26.38 2.71
N ASP A 180 10.81 26.51 3.41
CA ASP A 180 10.78 26.72 4.86
C ASP A 180 10.49 25.43 5.66
N ASN A 181 10.45 24.27 5.00
CA ASN A 181 10.06 23.02 5.65
C ASN A 181 11.28 22.37 6.36
N SER A 182 11.42 22.59 7.67
CA SER A 182 12.50 22.01 8.49
C SER A 182 12.33 20.52 8.79
N GLY A 183 11.24 19.89 8.32
CA GLY A 183 10.95 18.47 8.48
C GLY A 183 11.52 17.60 7.36
N LEU A 184 11.66 16.30 7.63
CA LEU A 184 12.01 15.30 6.62
C LEU A 184 10.95 15.28 5.51
N THR A 185 11.38 15.36 4.26
CA THR A 185 10.49 15.31 3.08
C THR A 185 10.59 13.99 2.32
N ILE A 186 9.64 13.69 1.44
CA ILE A 186 9.72 12.50 0.57
C ILE A 186 10.93 12.57 -0.36
N THR A 187 11.30 13.76 -0.84
CA THR A 187 12.50 13.94 -1.66
C THR A 187 13.78 13.65 -0.88
N ASP A 188 13.85 13.99 0.41
CA ASP A 188 14.97 13.61 1.26
C ASP A 188 15.06 12.09 1.42
N VAL A 189 13.91 11.43 1.59
CA VAL A 189 13.84 9.96 1.66
C VAL A 189 14.29 9.32 0.35
N MET A 190 13.97 9.88 -0.81
CA MET A 190 14.48 9.38 -2.10
C MET A 190 16.00 9.48 -2.23
N VAL A 191 16.62 10.50 -1.64
CA VAL A 191 18.08 10.64 -1.60
C VAL A 191 18.70 9.58 -0.69
N LYS A 192 18.11 9.36 0.49
CA LYS A 192 18.60 8.35 1.45
C LYS A 192 18.35 6.91 0.97
N VAL A 193 17.23 6.68 0.30
CA VAL A 193 16.74 5.38 -0.17
C VAL A 193 16.41 5.47 -1.67
N PRO A 194 17.39 5.28 -2.56
CA PRO A 194 17.19 5.42 -4.00
C PRO A 194 16.18 4.44 -4.61
N ASP A 195 15.94 3.29 -3.97
CA ASP A 195 14.94 2.32 -4.43
C ASP A 195 13.53 2.89 -4.45
N LEU A 196 13.18 3.81 -3.54
CA LEU A 196 11.90 4.52 -3.57
C LEU A 196 11.73 5.31 -4.88
N GLY A 197 12.76 6.10 -5.25
CA GLY A 197 12.74 6.89 -6.47
C GLY A 197 12.67 6.02 -7.73
N LYS A 198 13.43 4.91 -7.75
CA LYS A 198 13.39 3.92 -8.83
C LYS A 198 12.01 3.29 -8.98
N GLU A 199 11.41 2.80 -7.89
CA GLU A 199 10.10 2.16 -7.92
C GLU A 199 8.99 3.15 -8.34
N LEU A 200 9.04 4.38 -7.84
CA LEU A 200 8.11 5.45 -8.24
C LEU A 200 8.23 5.76 -9.74
N ALA A 201 9.45 5.95 -10.25
CA ALA A 201 9.69 6.23 -11.68
C ALA A 201 9.17 5.09 -12.57
N MET A 202 9.38 3.84 -12.18
CA MET A 202 8.86 2.68 -12.90
C MET A 202 7.33 2.64 -12.92
N ARG A 203 6.68 3.02 -11.81
CA ARG A 203 5.22 3.04 -11.70
C ARG A 203 4.60 4.19 -12.50
N VAL A 204 5.22 5.37 -12.47
CA VAL A 204 4.85 6.51 -13.33
C VAL A 204 4.99 6.15 -14.81
N LEU A 205 6.10 5.50 -15.21
CA LEU A 205 6.29 5.04 -16.58
C LEU A 205 5.21 4.04 -17.02
N ALA A 206 4.80 3.13 -16.14
CA ALA A 206 3.72 2.18 -16.42
C ALA A 206 2.38 2.92 -16.66
N GLU A 207 2.04 3.91 -15.85
CA GLU A 207 0.83 4.73 -16.05
C GLU A 207 0.91 5.58 -17.32
N LEU A 208 2.06 6.21 -17.60
CA LEU A 208 2.26 6.94 -18.86
C LEU A 208 2.10 6.03 -20.08
N ASN A 209 2.59 4.80 -20.01
CA ASN A 209 2.41 3.83 -21.09
C ASN A 209 0.95 3.39 -21.26
N ARG A 210 0.17 3.36 -20.17
CA ARG A 210 -1.29 3.11 -20.20
C ARG A 210 -2.06 4.28 -20.83
N LEU A 211 -1.61 5.51 -20.59
CA LEU A 211 -2.22 6.73 -21.13
C LEU A 211 -1.80 7.03 -22.58
N LYS A 212 -0.66 6.51 -23.05
CA LYS A 212 -0.29 6.65 -24.47
C LYS A 212 -1.44 6.11 -25.32
N PRO A 213 -2.05 6.94 -26.19
CA PRO A 213 -3.05 6.44 -27.12
C PRO A 213 -2.40 5.28 -27.89
N MET A 214 -3.14 4.19 -28.09
CA MET A 214 -2.70 3.07 -28.93
C MET A 214 -2.07 3.66 -30.20
N LYS A 215 -0.73 3.65 -30.30
CA LYS A 215 -0.04 4.01 -31.55
C LYS A 215 -0.51 3.12 -32.71
N LYS A 216 -1.10 1.96 -32.38
CA LYS A 216 -1.82 1.09 -33.30
C LYS A 216 -3.02 1.74 -34.01
N ALA A 217 -3.53 2.90 -33.59
CA ALA A 217 -4.58 3.58 -34.35
C ALA A 217 -4.07 4.11 -35.69
N ALA A 218 -2.80 4.56 -35.78
CA ALA A 218 -2.18 4.93 -37.05
C ALA A 218 -1.88 3.67 -37.91
N ASP A 219 -1.47 2.57 -37.27
CA ASP A 219 -1.16 1.32 -37.98
C ASP A 219 -2.42 0.54 -38.40
N ARG A 220 -3.56 0.72 -37.73
CA ARG A 220 -4.83 0.03 -38.07
C ARG A 220 -5.31 0.37 -39.49
N TRP A 221 -5.05 1.59 -39.93
CA TRP A 221 -5.39 2.06 -41.28
C TRP A 221 -4.47 1.41 -42.32
N ASN A 222 -3.19 1.23 -41.98
CA ASN A 222 -2.18 0.66 -42.88
C ASN A 222 -2.22 -0.87 -42.99
N CYS A 223 -2.79 -1.60 -42.01
CA CYS A 223 -2.78 -3.07 -42.00
C CYS A 223 -4.05 -3.74 -42.55
N GLN A 224 -5.14 -3.00 -42.78
CA GLN A 224 -6.45 -3.56 -43.18
C GLN A 224 -6.85 -3.27 -44.63
N GLY A 225 -5.92 -2.77 -45.46
CA GLY A 225 -6.19 -2.50 -46.89
C GLY A 225 -7.07 -1.28 -47.14
N PHE A 226 -7.21 -0.39 -46.15
CA PHE A 226 -7.93 0.86 -46.31
C PHE A 226 -7.20 1.80 -47.28
N ARG A 227 -7.94 2.42 -48.20
CA ARG A 227 -7.41 3.49 -49.05
C ARG A 227 -7.73 4.83 -48.42
N LYS A 228 -6.74 5.71 -48.32
CA LYS A 228 -7.01 7.12 -47.96
C LYS A 228 -7.39 7.87 -49.23
N VAL A 229 -8.49 8.59 -49.19
CA VAL A 229 -8.95 9.44 -50.29
C VAL A 229 -9.18 10.87 -49.79
N GLN A 230 -8.90 11.85 -50.63
CA GLN A 230 -9.08 13.26 -50.31
C GLN A 230 -10.23 13.88 -51.12
N CYS A 231 -11.15 14.56 -50.44
CA CYS A 231 -12.21 15.28 -51.13
C CYS A 231 -11.67 16.49 -51.91
N GLN A 232 -11.85 16.50 -53.22
CA GLN A 232 -11.44 17.61 -54.12
C GLN A 232 -12.47 18.76 -54.19
N THR A 233 -13.40 18.85 -53.25
CA THR A 233 -14.29 20.02 -53.17
C THR A 233 -13.46 21.22 -52.68
N PRO A 234 -13.46 22.38 -53.37
CA PRO A 234 -12.57 23.52 -53.10
C PRO A 234 -12.55 24.07 -51.66
N THR A 235 -13.51 23.67 -50.82
CA THR A 235 -13.66 24.11 -49.43
C THR A 235 -13.57 22.99 -48.40
N CYS A 236 -13.40 21.72 -48.83
CA CYS A 236 -13.48 20.57 -47.95
C CYS A 236 -12.10 19.99 -47.61
N PHE A 237 -11.37 19.55 -48.65
CA PHE A 237 -10.06 18.85 -48.58
C PHE A 237 -9.97 17.74 -47.51
N HIS A 238 -11.11 17.20 -47.11
CA HIS A 238 -11.22 16.21 -46.05
C HIS A 238 -10.60 14.89 -46.52
N ILE A 239 -9.68 14.36 -45.73
CA ILE A 239 -9.07 13.06 -45.93
C ILE A 239 -9.77 12.08 -44.98
N TRP A 240 -10.16 10.94 -45.52
CA TRP A 240 -10.71 9.82 -44.76
C TRP A 240 -10.29 8.52 -45.42
N ALA A 241 -10.54 7.38 -44.78
CA ALA A 241 -10.25 6.10 -45.37
C ALA A 241 -11.46 5.19 -45.41
N ASP A 242 -11.48 4.39 -46.47
CA ASP A 242 -12.57 3.51 -46.81
C ASP A 242 -12.06 2.07 -46.94
N ALA A 243 -12.81 1.12 -46.38
CA ALA A 243 -12.49 -0.30 -46.39
C ALA A 243 -12.96 -1.01 -47.67
N ARG A 244 -13.79 -0.35 -48.48
CA ARG A 244 -14.36 -0.92 -49.69
C ARG A 244 -13.30 -1.06 -50.77
N VAL A 245 -13.37 -2.15 -51.52
CA VAL A 245 -12.49 -2.42 -52.67
C VAL A 245 -12.77 -1.46 -53.83
N ILE A 246 -14.01 -0.99 -53.96
CA ILE A 246 -14.41 0.07 -54.90
C ILE A 246 -15.42 0.93 -54.15
N ILE A 247 -15.21 2.24 -54.13
CA ILE A 247 -16.18 3.19 -53.56
C ILE A 247 -17.25 3.46 -54.63
N PRO A 248 -18.54 3.15 -54.40
CA PRO A 248 -19.59 3.35 -55.39
C PRO A 248 -19.73 4.81 -55.81
N ASP A 249 -20.06 5.02 -57.08
CA ASP A 249 -20.42 6.33 -57.60
C ASP A 249 -21.61 6.94 -56.83
N GLY A 250 -21.57 8.26 -56.65
CA GLY A 250 -22.53 8.99 -55.85
C GLY A 250 -22.28 8.92 -54.34
N THR A 251 -21.23 8.21 -53.87
CA THR A 251 -20.86 8.24 -52.45
C THR A 251 -20.49 9.68 -52.04
N PRO A 252 -21.16 10.26 -51.02
CA PRO A 252 -20.86 11.62 -50.56
C PRO A 252 -19.63 11.66 -49.66
N CYS A 253 -18.91 12.78 -49.69
CA CYS A 253 -17.87 13.04 -48.70
C CYS A 253 -18.47 13.10 -47.28
N PRO A 254 -17.89 12.42 -46.27
CA PRO A 254 -18.42 12.45 -44.90
C PRO A 254 -18.49 13.84 -44.23
N LYS A 255 -17.69 14.81 -44.73
CA LYS A 255 -17.64 16.16 -44.19
C LYS A 255 -18.55 17.14 -44.92
N CYS A 256 -18.43 17.26 -46.25
CA CYS A 256 -19.21 18.24 -47.02
C CYS A 256 -20.49 17.66 -47.63
N TRP A 257 -20.71 16.35 -47.54
CA TRP A 257 -21.87 15.64 -48.09
C TRP A 257 -22.07 15.78 -49.60
N VAL A 258 -21.09 16.34 -50.33
CA VAL A 258 -21.12 16.46 -51.78
C VAL A 258 -20.89 15.08 -52.41
N PRO A 259 -21.83 14.55 -53.23
CA PRO A 259 -21.66 13.31 -53.97
C PRO A 259 -20.50 13.41 -54.97
N LYS A 260 -19.70 12.35 -55.06
CA LYS A 260 -18.63 12.23 -56.05
C LYS A 260 -18.60 10.82 -56.64
N ASN A 261 -18.04 10.75 -57.83
CA ASN A 261 -17.81 9.52 -58.59
C ASN A 261 -16.30 9.30 -58.69
N ASP A 262 -15.91 8.07 -59.00
CA ASP A 262 -14.51 7.69 -59.22
C ASP A 262 -13.56 8.14 -58.10
N TRP A 263 -13.89 7.76 -56.86
CA TRP A 263 -13.07 8.09 -55.70
C TRP A 263 -11.66 7.52 -55.75
N ASP A 264 -11.42 6.50 -56.58
CA ASP A 264 -10.09 5.90 -56.79
C ASP A 264 -9.10 6.89 -57.41
N SER A 265 -9.58 7.86 -58.20
CA SER A 265 -8.75 8.95 -58.73
C SER A 265 -8.29 9.97 -57.66
N TYR A 266 -8.87 9.94 -56.47
CA TYR A 266 -8.59 10.88 -55.37
C TYR A 266 -7.81 10.24 -54.21
N GLN A 267 -7.14 9.12 -54.47
CA GLN A 267 -6.32 8.45 -53.47
C GLN A 267 -5.11 9.31 -53.06
N VAL A 268 -4.80 9.29 -51.77
CA VAL A 268 -3.62 9.94 -51.17
C VAL A 268 -2.84 8.93 -50.33
N GLU A 269 -1.53 9.14 -50.19
CA GLU A 269 -0.66 8.32 -49.33
C GLU A 269 -0.88 8.57 -47.82
#